data_AF-A0AAW1V587-F1
#
_entry.id   AF-A0AAW1V587-F1
#
_cell.length_a   1.000
_cell.length_b   1.000
_cell.length_c   1.000
_cell.angle_alpha   90.00
_cell.angle_beta   90.00
_cell.angle_gamma   90.00
#
_symmetry.space_group_name_H-M   'P 1'
#
loop_
_entity.id
_entity.type
_entity.pdbx_description
1 polymer ?
#
loop_
_entity_poly.entity_id
_entity_poly.type
_entity_poly.pdbx_seq_one_letter_code
_entity_poly.pdbx_strand_id
1 'polypeptide(L)'
;MPKRINRLKLPPLKPVEKNVLLEITGEQPLKSLGEPKDYVRLTPEVDYIIEQNKTQWIKKQWRKKRQQTESCVKELVHQWRILEQKELLFQRTIVAHNRFVRRNLEKRERALLKIQNDTELIKKRTRDIKTLSLKYAVLKDALTKMRDEIVKHSIYEKFLDLVMREIDCPFKMLFEFLTKFEVLLEVKEFCMQRQNHQMSVTIQMQDSSMQHFRHQQIVFIGIRNEVNKLSERYDETVRRNIASEALLCRVITKTNDLNNEVKSCQHTIDTIYRYICHRRGIPPGSLTLSQIEPKVDVIKHTLEGYAKLMPAMRRKSKTKRDRKSQTSNRLSTSKSERASYEREADKRHSSLVNPYFENDAFSQFTYPENW
;
A
#
# COMPACT_ATOMS: atom_id res chain seq x y z
N MET A 1 12.56 19.03 61.82
CA MET A 1 12.23 18.79 63.24
C MET A 1 13.48 18.30 63.97
N PRO A 2 14.26 19.15 64.66
CA PRO A 2 15.43 18.68 65.39
C PRO A 2 14.97 17.90 66.62
N LYS A 3 15.27 16.61 66.64
CA LYS A 3 15.01 15.71 67.78
C LYS A 3 15.72 16.28 69.01
N ARG A 4 14.97 16.57 70.08
CA ARG A 4 15.50 16.96 71.38
C ARG A 4 16.56 15.93 71.80
N ILE A 5 17.81 16.36 71.84
CA ILE A 5 18.92 15.55 72.35
C ILE A 5 18.61 15.29 73.83
N ASN A 6 18.43 14.01 74.17
CA ASN A 6 18.25 13.55 75.53
C ASN A 6 19.40 14.08 76.38
N ARG A 7 19.09 14.99 77.32
CA ARG A 7 20.05 15.45 78.32
C ARG A 7 20.60 14.21 79.03
N LEU A 8 21.92 14.03 78.95
CA LEU A 8 22.66 13.00 79.68
C LEU A 8 22.22 13.05 81.15
N LYS A 9 21.54 11.99 81.62
CA LYS A 9 21.24 11.82 83.04
C LYS A 9 22.57 11.59 83.74
N LEU A 10 22.98 12.55 84.58
CA LEU A 10 24.13 12.39 85.46
C LEU A 10 23.93 11.15 86.34
N PRO A 11 24.98 10.34 86.58
CA PRO A 11 24.89 9.19 87.48
C PRO A 11 24.52 9.67 88.90
N PRO A 12 23.79 8.86 89.69
CA PRO A 12 23.45 9.23 91.06
C PRO A 12 24.73 9.43 91.84
N LEU A 13 24.89 10.60 92.46
CA LEU A 13 26.00 10.91 93.35
C LEU A 13 26.01 9.85 94.46
N LYS A 14 27.07 9.05 94.52
CA LYS A 14 27.29 8.14 95.65
C LYS A 14 27.32 8.97 96.94
N PRO A 15 26.68 8.52 98.04
CA PRO A 15 26.79 9.21 99.31
C PRO A 15 28.26 9.28 99.68
N VAL A 16 28.77 10.51 99.88
CA VAL A 16 30.12 10.74 100.38
C VAL A 16 30.25 9.95 101.68
N GLU A 17 31.09 8.91 101.65
CA GLU A 17 31.47 8.16 102.84
C GLU A 17 31.98 9.15 103.87
N LYS A 18 31.37 9.14 105.06
CA LYS A 18 31.79 9.92 106.24
C LYS A 18 33.10 9.35 106.79
N ASN A 19 34.15 9.33 105.99
CA ASN A 19 35.47 8.88 106.40
C ASN A 19 36.47 9.93 105.91
N VAL A 20 36.56 11.06 106.61
CA VAL A 20 37.78 11.85 106.89
C VAL A 20 37.38 12.98 107.83
N LEU A 21 37.31 12.68 109.11
CA LEU A 21 37.48 13.63 110.22
C LEU A 21 37.61 12.80 111.50
N LEU A 22 38.72 12.06 111.60
CA LEU A 22 39.29 11.49 112.83
C LEU A 22 40.67 10.87 112.51
N GLU A 23 41.54 11.65 111.87
CA GLU A 23 43.00 11.40 111.86
C GLU A 23 43.71 12.74 112.11
N ILE A 24 43.36 13.38 113.22
CA ILE A 24 44.24 14.32 113.94
C ILE A 24 43.96 14.13 115.43
N THR A 25 44.44 13.01 115.98
CA THR A 25 44.92 12.88 117.36
C THR A 25 45.83 11.65 117.38
N GLY A 26 47.07 11.84 116.96
CA GLY A 26 48.16 10.96 117.35
C GLY A 26 48.63 11.37 118.74
N GLU A 27 48.02 10.81 119.78
CA GLU A 27 48.54 10.84 121.14
C GLU A 27 48.42 9.43 121.74
N GLN A 28 49.56 8.85 122.14
CA GLN A 28 49.59 7.89 123.25
C GLN A 28 50.13 8.61 124.51
N PRO A 29 50.20 7.95 125.67
CA PRO A 29 49.35 8.19 126.84
C PRO A 29 50.05 9.06 127.91
N LEU A 30 49.34 10.02 128.49
CA LEU A 30 49.77 10.67 129.73
C LEU A 30 49.32 9.84 130.94
N LYS A 31 50.29 9.30 131.70
CA LYS A 31 50.08 8.73 133.03
C LYS A 31 49.88 9.84 134.08
N SER A 32 48.96 9.55 135.00
CA SER A 32 48.88 9.96 136.42
C SER A 32 49.05 11.44 136.80
N LEU A 33 47.99 12.04 137.38
CA LEU A 33 47.98 12.61 138.75
C LEU A 33 46.62 13.27 139.04
N GLY A 34 46.01 12.90 140.17
CA GLY A 34 45.32 13.84 141.07
C GLY A 34 43.93 14.37 140.72
N GLU A 35 42.94 13.87 141.47
CA GLU A 35 41.64 14.45 141.86
C GLU A 35 41.72 15.94 142.34
N PRO A 36 40.65 16.58 142.87
CA PRO A 36 39.21 16.65 142.55
C PRO A 36 38.76 18.13 142.33
N LYS A 37 37.47 18.38 142.05
CA LYS A 37 36.60 19.35 142.78
C LYS A 37 35.40 19.83 141.96
N ASP A 38 34.23 19.65 142.57
CA ASP A 38 33.14 20.62 142.71
C ASP A 38 32.70 21.41 141.48
N TYR A 39 31.52 21.04 140.96
CA TYR A 39 30.63 21.98 140.30
C TYR A 39 30.17 23.01 141.33
N VAL A 40 30.99 24.04 141.55
CA VAL A 40 30.49 25.33 142.00
C VAL A 40 29.46 25.74 140.96
N ARG A 41 28.22 26.04 141.39
CA ARG A 41 27.31 26.85 140.58
C ARG A 41 28.04 28.15 140.31
N LEU A 42 28.70 28.17 139.17
CA LEU A 42 29.20 29.35 138.52
C LEU A 42 28.04 30.35 138.56
N THR A 43 28.29 31.57 139.04
CA THR A 43 27.25 32.61 139.15
C THR A 43 26.51 32.75 137.81
N PRO A 44 25.26 33.27 137.77
CA PRO A 44 24.54 33.47 136.50
C PRO A 44 25.39 34.21 135.45
N GLU A 45 26.31 35.04 135.91
CA GLU A 45 27.34 35.71 135.12
C GLU A 45 28.35 34.75 134.46
N VAL A 46 28.79 33.71 135.15
CA VAL A 46 29.71 32.72 134.61
C VAL A 46 29.01 31.70 133.70
N ASP A 47 27.75 31.32 133.97
CA ASP A 47 26.93 30.55 133.02
C ASP A 47 26.59 31.38 131.76
N TYR A 48 26.32 32.68 131.92
CA TYR A 48 26.16 33.62 130.80
C TYR A 48 27.46 33.76 129.99
N ILE A 49 28.63 33.81 130.65
CA ILE A 49 29.94 33.79 129.99
C ILE A 49 30.16 32.46 129.26
N ILE A 50 29.74 31.32 129.82
CA ILE A 50 29.82 30.01 129.16
C ILE A 50 28.90 29.95 127.93
N GLU A 51 27.65 30.42 128.00
CA GLU A 51 26.72 30.45 126.86
C GLU A 51 27.11 31.52 125.81
N GLN A 52 27.68 32.66 126.22
CA GLN A 52 28.35 33.63 125.34
C GLN A 52 29.51 32.97 124.61
N ASN A 53 30.39 32.25 125.33
CA ASN A 53 31.51 31.54 124.76
C ASN A 53 31.04 30.42 123.81
N LYS A 54 29.97 29.68 124.16
CA LYS A 54 29.34 28.67 123.29
C LYS A 54 28.71 29.28 122.05
N THR A 55 27.93 30.35 122.17
CA THR A 55 27.32 31.03 121.01
C THR A 55 28.36 31.70 120.12
N GLN A 56 29.43 32.27 120.69
CA GLN A 56 30.59 32.77 119.94
C GLN A 56 31.34 31.64 119.24
N TRP A 57 31.54 30.50 119.91
CA TRP A 57 32.13 29.30 119.32
C TRP A 57 31.27 28.77 118.17
N ILE A 58 29.95 28.64 118.35
CA ILE A 58 28.99 28.22 117.32
C ILE A 58 29.02 29.21 116.14
N LYS A 59 28.97 30.53 116.39
CA LYS A 59 29.10 31.56 115.34
C LYS A 59 30.42 31.44 114.58
N LYS A 60 31.53 31.15 115.27
CA LYS A 60 32.85 30.91 114.66
C LYS A 60 32.83 29.64 113.79
N GLN A 61 32.18 28.57 114.24
CA GLN A 61 31.99 27.34 113.45
C GLN A 61 31.09 27.56 112.22
N TRP A 62 29.98 28.30 112.35
CA TRP A 62 29.13 28.65 111.22
C TRP A 62 29.85 29.54 110.20
N ARG A 63 30.65 30.51 110.66
CA ARG A 63 31.49 31.32 109.76
C ARG A 63 32.51 30.44 109.02
N LYS A 64 33.18 29.52 109.71
CA LYS A 64 34.09 28.55 109.08
C LYS A 64 33.36 27.68 108.05
N LYS A 65 32.20 27.12 108.39
CA LYS A 65 31.40 26.29 107.48
C LYS A 65 30.90 27.07 106.28
N ARG A 66 30.49 28.33 106.47
CA ARG A 66 30.06 29.22 105.38
C ARG A 66 31.20 29.56 104.43
N GLN A 67 32.39 29.88 104.97
CA GLN A 67 33.61 30.07 104.18
C GLN A 67 33.99 28.80 103.41
N GLN A 68 33.91 27.62 104.05
CA GLN A 68 34.14 26.34 103.37
C GLN A 68 33.14 26.10 102.24
N THR A 69 31.84 26.37 102.45
CA THR A 69 30.83 26.23 101.40
C THR A 69 31.03 27.23 100.27
N GLU A 70 31.42 28.47 100.57
CA GLU A 70 31.71 29.48 99.54
C GLU A 70 32.93 29.10 98.70
N SER A 71 34.00 28.61 99.33
CA SER A 71 35.17 28.06 98.63
C SER A 71 34.80 26.85 97.78
N CYS A 72 33.98 25.93 98.31
CA CYS A 72 33.49 24.77 97.57
C CYS A 72 32.61 25.16 96.37
N VAL A 73 31.70 26.12 96.52
CA VAL A 73 30.87 26.64 95.42
C VAL A 73 31.73 27.31 94.36
N LYS A 74 32.75 28.10 94.74
CA LYS A 74 33.68 28.72 93.79
C LYS A 74 34.46 27.67 92.98
N GLU A 75 34.96 26.63 93.65
CA GLU A 75 35.66 25.52 93.01
C GLU A 75 34.73 24.76 92.06
N LEU A 76 33.50 24.46 92.50
CA LEU A 76 32.51 23.80 91.67
C LEU A 76 32.18 24.62 90.41
N VAL A 77 31.95 25.94 90.56
CA VAL A 77 31.71 26.85 89.42
C VAL A 77 32.92 26.88 88.47
N HIS A 78 34.14 26.84 89.00
CA HIS A 78 35.35 26.77 88.20
C HIS A 78 35.41 25.46 87.39
N GLN A 79 35.16 24.32 88.03
CA GLN A 79 35.11 23.02 87.36
C GLN A 79 34.01 22.95 86.30
N TRP A 80 32.83 23.52 86.55
CA TRP A 80 31.76 23.62 85.56
C TRP A 80 32.18 24.42 84.33
N ARG A 81 32.87 25.55 84.50
CA ARG A 81 33.39 26.33 83.36
C ARG A 81 34.44 25.57 82.57
N ILE A 82 35.32 24.83 83.24
CA ILE A 82 36.31 23.97 82.56
C ILE A 82 35.61 22.88 81.74
N LEU A 83 34.58 22.24 82.30
CA LEU A 83 33.81 21.22 81.59
C LEU A 83 33.10 21.79 80.36
N GLU A 84 32.49 22.97 80.48
CA GLU A 84 31.84 23.65 79.35
C GLU A 84 32.84 23.99 78.24
N GLN A 85 34.03 24.48 78.59
CA GLN A 85 35.10 24.72 77.62
C GLN A 85 35.56 23.44 76.91
N LYS A 86 35.73 22.33 77.67
CA LYS A 86 36.08 21.02 77.10
C LYS A 86 34.99 20.50 76.19
N GLU A 87 33.72 20.65 76.57
CA GLU A 87 32.58 20.25 75.73
C GLU A 87 32.58 21.02 74.40
N LEU A 88 32.75 22.34 74.42
CA LEU A 88 32.84 23.16 73.21
C LEU A 88 34.00 22.73 72.32
N LEU A 89 35.17 22.42 72.89
CA LEU A 89 36.31 21.88 72.15
C LEU A 89 36.01 20.51 71.53
N PHE A 90 35.33 19.62 72.26
CA PHE A 90 34.91 18.33 71.72
C PHE A 90 33.91 18.51 70.57
N GLN A 91 32.91 19.37 70.71
CA GLN A 91 31.95 19.65 69.63
C GLN A 91 32.67 20.19 68.38
N ARG A 92 33.61 21.12 68.54
CA ARG A 92 34.42 21.64 67.42
C ARG A 92 35.26 20.53 66.77
N THR A 93 35.89 19.69 67.57
CA THR A 93 36.70 18.56 67.10
C THR A 93 35.86 17.54 66.33
N ILE A 94 34.65 17.21 66.82
CA ILE A 94 33.72 16.31 66.15
C ILE A 94 33.28 16.88 64.79
N VAL A 95 32.95 18.18 64.72
CA VAL A 95 32.59 18.83 63.45
C VAL A 95 33.77 18.83 62.47
N ALA A 96 34.98 19.12 62.94
CA ALA A 96 36.19 19.07 62.12
C ALA A 96 36.48 17.64 61.62
N HIS A 97 36.33 16.63 62.48
CA HIS A 97 36.50 15.22 62.14
C HIS A 97 35.46 14.77 61.11
N ASN A 98 34.18 15.09 61.30
CA ASN A 98 33.13 14.78 60.32
C ASN A 98 33.40 15.42 58.96
N ARG A 99 33.88 16.68 58.95
CA ARG A 99 34.29 17.37 57.71
C ARG A 99 35.48 16.67 57.04
N PHE A 100 36.45 16.20 57.83
CA PHE A 100 37.58 15.43 57.34
C PHE A 100 37.14 14.09 56.73
N VAL A 101 36.27 13.34 57.41
CA VAL A 101 35.73 12.07 56.92
C VAL A 101 35.00 12.27 55.58
N ARG A 102 34.11 13.27 55.48
CA ARG A 102 33.42 13.60 54.22
C ARG A 102 34.39 13.91 53.08
N ARG A 103 35.38 14.77 53.30
CA ARG A 103 36.40 15.10 52.29
C ARG A 103 37.21 13.89 51.86
N ASN A 104 37.50 12.96 52.78
CA ASN A 104 38.20 11.72 52.44
C ASN A 104 37.32 10.77 51.61
N LEU A 105 36.03 10.67 51.93
CA LEU A 105 35.07 9.92 51.12
C LEU A 105 34.96 10.50 49.71
N GLU A 106 34.81 11.81 49.57
CA GLU A 106 34.79 12.49 48.26
C GLU A 106 36.10 12.29 47.47
N LYS A 107 37.25 12.28 48.14
CA LYS A 107 38.54 11.95 47.51
C LYS A 107 38.58 10.50 47.01
N ARG A 108 38.08 9.57 47.83
CA ARG A 108 38.00 8.15 47.47
C ARG A 108 37.06 7.93 46.28
N GLU A 109 35.88 8.56 46.28
CA GLU A 109 34.93 8.48 45.17
C GLU A 109 35.53 9.04 43.87
N ARG A 110 36.19 10.20 43.92
CA ARG A 110 36.90 10.75 42.75
C ARG A 110 38.02 9.83 42.25
N ALA A 111 38.77 9.21 43.16
CA ALA A 111 39.81 8.26 42.79
C ALA A 111 39.22 7.01 42.13
N LEU A 112 38.12 6.46 42.67
CA LEU A 112 37.42 5.30 42.09
C LEU A 112 36.87 5.60 40.70
N LEU A 113 36.22 6.77 40.52
CA LEU A 113 35.70 7.19 39.23
C LEU A 113 36.83 7.37 38.20
N LYS A 114 37.96 7.96 38.62
CA LYS A 114 39.15 8.08 37.77
C LYS A 114 39.70 6.71 37.36
N ILE A 115 39.84 5.79 38.31
CA ILE A 115 40.29 4.42 38.02
C ILE A 115 39.35 3.74 37.02
N GLN A 116 38.03 3.87 37.21
CA GLN A 116 37.06 3.29 36.27
C GLN A 116 37.25 3.86 34.86
N ASN A 117 37.28 5.18 34.71
CA ASN A 117 37.48 5.83 33.41
C ASN A 117 38.80 5.43 32.75
N ASP A 118 39.90 5.39 33.51
CA ASP A 118 41.21 4.99 33.01
C ASP A 118 41.20 3.52 32.57
N THR A 119 40.53 2.62 33.32
CA THR A 119 40.40 1.21 32.93
C THR A 119 39.59 1.03 31.65
N GLU A 120 38.52 1.81 31.44
CA GLU A 120 37.73 1.78 30.21
C GLU A 120 38.55 2.30 29.02
N LEU A 121 39.31 3.37 29.21
CA LEU A 121 40.20 3.93 28.20
C LEU A 121 41.29 2.93 27.80
N ILE A 122 41.90 2.25 28.78
CA ILE A 122 42.88 1.19 28.54
C ILE A 122 42.23 0.05 27.73
N LYS A 123 41.04 -0.42 28.12
CA LYS A 123 40.33 -1.47 27.36
C LYS A 123 40.04 -1.06 25.92
N LYS A 124 39.70 0.21 25.67
CA LYS A 124 39.47 0.73 24.32
C LYS A 124 40.78 0.75 23.52
N ARG A 125 41.83 1.38 24.05
CA ARG A 125 43.14 1.45 23.39
C ARG A 125 43.72 0.07 23.09
N THR A 126 43.59 -0.89 24.01
CA THR A 126 44.04 -2.27 23.78
C THR A 126 43.29 -2.95 22.65
N ARG A 127 41.98 -2.70 22.50
CA ARG A 127 41.21 -3.17 21.34
C ARG A 127 41.71 -2.55 20.05
N ASP A 128 41.90 -1.23 20.05
CA ASP A 128 42.37 -0.48 18.87
C ASP A 128 43.76 -0.98 18.44
N ILE A 129 44.70 -1.14 19.38
CA ILE A 129 46.03 -1.71 19.14
C ILE A 129 45.94 -3.11 18.52
N LYS A 130 45.07 -3.98 19.03
CA LYS A 130 44.87 -5.31 18.46
C LYS A 130 44.35 -5.25 17.02
N THR A 131 43.35 -4.40 16.74
CA THR A 131 42.82 -4.24 15.38
C THR A 131 43.85 -3.68 14.41
N LEU A 132 44.65 -2.70 14.83
CA LEU A 132 45.72 -2.12 14.03
C LEU A 132 46.85 -3.13 13.78
N SER A 133 47.21 -3.93 14.78
CA SER A 133 48.22 -4.99 14.63
C SER A 133 47.77 -6.05 13.61
N LEU A 134 46.50 -6.45 13.62
CA LEU A 134 45.93 -7.35 12.62
C LEU A 134 45.97 -6.74 11.22
N LYS A 135 45.54 -5.48 11.06
CA LYS A 135 45.60 -4.77 9.77
C LYS A 135 47.04 -4.67 9.26
N TYR A 136 47.98 -4.35 10.14
CA TYR A 136 49.39 -4.28 9.81
C TYR A 136 49.94 -5.65 9.37
N ALA A 137 49.57 -6.73 10.05
CA ALA A 137 49.96 -8.07 9.66
C ALA A 137 49.45 -8.45 8.26
N VAL A 138 48.18 -8.15 7.96
CA VAL A 138 47.59 -8.37 6.62
C VAL A 138 48.30 -7.55 5.55
N LEU A 139 48.54 -6.26 5.80
CA LEU A 139 49.25 -5.40 4.85
C LEU A 139 50.69 -5.85 4.65
N LYS A 140 51.37 -6.30 5.71
CA LYS A 140 52.72 -6.84 5.63
C LYS A 140 52.77 -8.11 4.79
N ASP A 141 51.81 -9.02 4.96
CA ASP A 141 51.68 -10.24 4.16
C ASP A 141 51.36 -9.94 2.69
N ALA A 142 50.45 -9.00 2.43
CA ALA A 142 50.16 -8.53 1.07
C ALA A 142 51.40 -7.92 0.41
N LEU A 143 52.17 -7.12 1.16
CA LEU A 143 53.39 -6.51 0.68
C LEU A 143 54.46 -7.56 0.35
N THR A 144 54.64 -8.58 1.20
CA THR A 144 55.57 -9.68 0.89
C THR A 144 55.14 -10.44 -0.35
N LYS A 145 53.84 -10.76 -0.49
CA LYS A 145 53.31 -11.40 -1.70
C LYS A 145 53.53 -10.55 -2.95
N MET A 146 53.28 -9.24 -2.88
CA MET A 146 53.52 -8.33 -4.00
C MET A 146 55.01 -8.27 -4.37
N ARG A 147 55.92 -8.25 -3.39
CA ARG A 147 57.37 -8.29 -3.66
C ARG A 147 57.77 -9.58 -4.35
N ASP A 148 57.25 -10.72 -3.88
CA ASP A 148 57.53 -12.02 -4.49
C ASP A 148 57.02 -12.08 -5.93
N GLU A 149 55.81 -11.56 -6.20
CA GLU A 149 55.27 -11.46 -7.56
C GLU A 149 56.08 -10.50 -8.44
N ILE A 150 56.53 -9.34 -7.93
CA ILE A 150 57.42 -8.43 -8.67
C ILE A 150 58.72 -9.15 -9.06
N VAL A 151 59.32 -9.91 -8.14
CA VAL A 151 60.53 -10.68 -8.44
C VAL A 151 60.26 -11.73 -9.51
N LYS A 152 59.15 -12.48 -9.43
CA LYS A 152 58.75 -13.44 -10.48
C LYS A 152 58.55 -12.75 -11.84
N HIS A 153 57.91 -11.59 -11.85
CA HIS A 153 57.60 -10.87 -13.07
C HIS A 153 58.78 -10.07 -13.64
N SER A 154 59.85 -9.84 -12.86
CA SER A 154 61.08 -9.17 -13.32
C SER A 154 61.75 -9.88 -14.50
N ILE A 155 61.48 -11.17 -14.69
CA ILE A 155 61.94 -11.95 -15.85
C ILE A 155 61.32 -11.39 -17.14
N TYR A 156 60.03 -11.05 -17.11
CA TYR A 156 59.34 -10.48 -18.26
C TYR A 156 59.81 -9.06 -18.56
N GLU A 157 60.08 -8.25 -17.53
CA GLU A 157 60.65 -6.91 -17.71
C GLU A 157 62.00 -6.98 -18.44
N LYS A 158 62.92 -7.84 -17.97
CA LYS A 158 64.21 -8.05 -18.63
C LYS A 158 64.08 -8.58 -20.06
N PHE A 159 63.12 -9.48 -20.30
CA PHE A 159 62.84 -10.00 -21.63
C PHE A 159 62.32 -8.89 -22.56
N LEU A 160 61.37 -8.08 -22.10
CA LEU A 160 60.81 -6.97 -22.87
C LEU A 160 61.89 -5.92 -23.18
N ASP A 161 62.74 -5.59 -22.21
CA ASP A 161 63.89 -4.71 -22.42
C ASP A 161 64.84 -5.25 -23.50
N LEU A 162 65.07 -6.57 -23.55
CA LEU A 162 65.92 -7.21 -24.55
C LEU A 162 65.26 -7.15 -25.94
N VAL A 163 63.97 -7.51 -26.04
CA VAL A 163 63.21 -7.45 -27.29
C VAL A 163 63.12 -6.02 -27.83
N MET A 164 62.94 -5.03 -26.96
CA MET A 164 62.91 -3.61 -27.37
C MET A 164 64.26 -3.09 -27.86
N ARG A 165 65.38 -3.71 -27.47
CA ARG A 165 66.71 -3.37 -28.00
C ARG A 165 66.98 -4.03 -29.36
N GLU A 166 66.44 -5.22 -29.58
CA GLU A 166 66.65 -5.99 -30.82
C GLU A 166 65.71 -5.58 -31.95
N ILE A 167 64.46 -5.26 -31.62
CA ILE A 167 63.48 -4.76 -32.58
C ILE A 167 63.62 -3.25 -32.63
N ASP A 168 63.78 -2.70 -33.83
CA ASP A 168 63.80 -1.25 -34.09
C ASP A 168 62.39 -0.67 -33.85
N CYS A 169 62.04 -0.58 -32.58
CA CYS A 169 60.71 -0.25 -32.10
C CYS A 169 60.58 1.27 -32.03
N PRO A 170 59.42 1.86 -32.39
CA PRO A 170 59.23 3.31 -32.28
C PRO A 170 59.24 3.83 -30.83
N PHE A 171 59.23 2.94 -29.82
CA PHE A 171 59.29 3.31 -28.40
C PHE A 171 60.72 3.24 -27.90
N LYS A 172 61.20 4.30 -27.24
CA LYS A 172 62.57 4.39 -26.74
C LYS A 172 62.76 3.71 -25.39
N MET A 173 61.68 3.58 -24.62
CA MET A 173 61.68 2.96 -23.30
C MET A 173 60.43 2.10 -23.09
N LEU A 174 60.55 1.00 -22.34
CA LEU A 174 59.43 0.13 -21.96
C LEU A 174 58.28 0.90 -21.30
N PHE A 175 58.63 1.92 -20.51
CA PHE A 175 57.65 2.81 -19.88
C PHE A 175 56.74 3.50 -20.90
N GLU A 176 57.27 4.00 -22.02
CA GLU A 176 56.47 4.67 -23.06
C GLU A 176 55.46 3.72 -23.71
N PHE A 177 55.87 2.47 -23.92
CA PHE A 177 54.99 1.40 -24.42
C PHE A 177 53.87 1.10 -23.40
N LEU A 178 54.20 0.95 -22.12
CA LEU A 178 53.23 0.70 -21.06
C LEU A 178 52.26 1.86 -20.88
N THR A 179 52.73 3.11 -20.86
CA THR A 179 51.86 4.30 -20.77
C THR A 179 50.90 4.36 -21.96
N LYS A 180 51.38 4.08 -23.19
CA LYS A 180 50.49 4.03 -24.34
C LYS A 180 49.46 2.89 -24.22
N PHE A 181 49.86 1.74 -23.70
CA PHE A 181 48.96 0.63 -23.44
C PHE A 181 47.91 0.98 -22.37
N GLU A 182 48.29 1.66 -21.29
CA GLU A 182 47.37 2.18 -20.27
C GLU A 182 46.38 3.17 -20.88
N VAL A 183 46.84 4.15 -21.66
CA VAL A 183 45.95 5.08 -22.38
C VAL A 183 45.00 4.33 -23.31
N LEU A 184 45.46 3.27 -24.00
CA LEU A 184 44.58 2.44 -24.83
C LEU A 184 43.56 1.65 -24.01
N LEU A 185 43.93 1.17 -22.81
CA LEU A 185 43.00 0.53 -21.89
C LEU A 185 41.96 1.53 -21.38
N GLU A 186 42.37 2.73 -20.97
CA GLU A 186 41.45 3.79 -20.55
C GLU A 186 40.50 4.18 -21.68
N VAL A 187 41.01 4.36 -22.90
CA VAL A 187 40.17 4.63 -24.09
C VAL A 187 39.21 3.48 -24.35
N LYS A 188 39.64 2.22 -24.20
CA LYS A 188 38.77 1.05 -24.32
C LYS A 188 37.66 1.08 -23.26
N GLU A 189 37.99 1.33 -22.00
CA GLU A 189 37.02 1.43 -20.91
C GLU A 189 36.02 2.57 -21.16
N PHE A 190 36.50 3.74 -21.56
CA PHE A 190 35.66 4.87 -21.93
C PHE A 190 34.72 4.53 -23.10
N CYS A 191 35.23 3.88 -24.15
CA CYS A 191 34.42 3.41 -25.27
C CYS A 191 33.38 2.39 -24.82
N MET A 192 33.71 1.45 -23.94
CA MET A 192 32.74 0.49 -23.39
C MET A 192 31.67 1.19 -22.55
N GLN A 193 32.05 2.12 -21.69
CA GLN A 193 31.11 2.91 -20.88
C GLN A 193 30.16 3.72 -21.79
N ARG A 194 30.71 4.37 -22.83
CA ARG A 194 29.92 5.10 -23.82
C ARG A 194 28.98 4.17 -24.58
N GLN A 195 29.43 3.00 -25.01
CA GLN A 195 28.60 2.01 -25.70
C GLN A 195 27.47 1.51 -24.79
N ASN A 196 27.76 1.22 -23.52
CA ASN A 196 26.75 0.81 -22.54
C ASN A 196 25.73 1.92 -22.29
N HIS A 197 26.18 3.18 -22.21
CA HIS A 197 25.29 4.32 -22.09
C HIS A 197 24.40 4.49 -23.32
N GLN A 198 24.95 4.38 -24.54
CA GLN A 198 24.17 4.43 -25.78
C GLN A 198 23.16 3.27 -25.86
N MET A 199 23.54 2.07 -25.42
CA MET A 199 22.62 0.92 -25.36
C MET A 199 21.48 1.18 -24.38
N SER A 200 21.78 1.70 -23.19
CA SER A 200 20.77 2.09 -22.20
C SER A 200 19.78 3.13 -22.75
N VAL A 201 20.27 4.18 -23.41
CA VAL A 201 19.41 5.20 -24.04
C VAL A 201 18.55 4.59 -25.14
N THR A 202 19.10 3.70 -25.96
CA THR A 202 18.36 3.03 -27.04
C THR A 202 17.25 2.15 -26.49
N ILE A 203 17.52 1.40 -25.42
CA ILE A 203 16.52 0.57 -24.72
C ILE A 203 15.41 1.48 -24.16
N GLN A 204 15.75 2.59 -23.51
CA GLN A 204 14.75 3.54 -22.99
C GLN A 204 13.89 4.15 -24.11
N MET A 205 14.48 4.46 -25.27
CA MET A 205 13.74 4.93 -26.45
C MET A 205 12.81 3.84 -27.01
N GLN A 206 13.28 2.59 -27.09
CA GLN A 206 12.45 1.46 -27.53
C GLN A 206 11.28 1.22 -26.57
N ASP A 207 11.52 1.27 -25.26
CA ASP A 207 10.46 1.15 -24.24
C ASP A 207 9.44 2.27 -24.36
N SER A 208 9.89 3.52 -24.54
CA SER A 208 9.02 4.67 -24.74
C SER A 208 8.19 4.54 -26.03
N SER A 209 8.81 4.11 -27.13
CA SER A 209 8.12 3.84 -28.40
C SER A 209 7.11 2.70 -28.27
N MET A 210 7.44 1.65 -27.53
CA MET A 210 6.54 0.52 -27.27
C MET A 210 5.34 0.96 -26.43
N GLN A 211 5.54 1.84 -25.44
CA GLN A 211 4.45 2.43 -24.67
C GLN A 211 3.55 3.30 -25.56
N HIS A 212 4.12 4.13 -26.43
CA HIS A 212 3.36 4.90 -27.42
C HIS A 212 2.56 3.99 -28.36
N PHE A 213 3.15 2.91 -28.87
CA PHE A 213 2.47 1.94 -29.73
C PHE A 213 1.32 1.25 -28.99
N ARG A 214 1.54 0.80 -27.75
CA ARG A 214 0.46 0.23 -26.92
C ARG A 214 -0.70 1.20 -26.71
N HIS A 215 -0.39 2.48 -26.46
CA HIS A 215 -1.41 3.50 -26.32
C HIS A 215 -2.20 3.69 -27.62
N GLN A 216 -1.52 3.80 -28.77
CA GLN A 216 -2.16 3.89 -30.08
C GLN A 216 -2.99 2.66 -30.41
N GLN A 217 -2.53 1.46 -30.05
CA GLN A 217 -3.26 0.21 -30.25
C GLN A 217 -4.57 0.20 -29.44
N ILE A 218 -4.54 0.68 -28.19
CA ILE A 218 -5.77 0.83 -27.37
C ILE A 218 -6.74 1.80 -28.03
N VAL A 219 -6.26 2.96 -28.53
CA VAL A 219 -7.09 3.93 -29.24
C VAL A 219 -7.68 3.32 -30.51
N PHE A 220 -6.89 2.59 -31.29
CA PHE A 220 -7.33 1.92 -32.51
C PHE A 220 -8.41 0.86 -32.22
N ILE A 221 -8.24 0.07 -31.15
CA ILE A 221 -9.27 -0.87 -30.68
C ILE A 221 -10.55 -0.12 -30.30
N GLY A 222 -10.43 1.02 -29.61
CA GLY A 222 -11.56 1.89 -29.29
C GLY A 222 -12.32 2.36 -30.53
N ILE A 223 -11.61 2.89 -31.53
CA ILE A 223 -12.19 3.34 -32.80
C ILE A 223 -12.83 2.16 -33.55
N ARG A 224 -12.15 1.01 -33.61
CA ARG A 224 -12.67 -0.20 -34.26
C ARG A 224 -13.98 -0.66 -33.63
N ASN A 225 -14.11 -0.58 -32.31
CA ASN A 225 -15.36 -0.91 -31.61
C ASN A 225 -16.48 0.06 -31.99
N GLU A 226 -16.20 1.37 -32.09
CA GLU A 226 -17.20 2.36 -32.53
C GLU A 226 -17.62 2.16 -34.00
N VAL A 227 -16.66 1.87 -34.89
CA VAL A 227 -16.94 1.53 -36.29
C VAL A 227 -17.82 0.28 -36.39
N ASN A 228 -17.51 -0.76 -35.62
CA ASN A 228 -18.31 -1.98 -35.59
C ASN A 228 -19.74 -1.72 -35.10
N LYS A 229 -19.93 -0.92 -34.05
CA LYS A 229 -21.27 -0.51 -33.56
C LYS A 229 -22.05 0.25 -34.65
N LEU A 230 -21.38 1.12 -35.39
CA LEU A 230 -22.02 1.88 -36.47
C LEU A 230 -22.40 0.97 -37.65
N SER A 231 -21.52 0.04 -38.02
CA SER A 231 -21.79 -0.98 -39.04
C SER A 231 -22.98 -1.86 -38.66
N GLU A 232 -23.03 -2.34 -37.42
CA GLU A 232 -24.15 -3.15 -36.93
C GLU A 232 -25.48 -2.39 -36.99
N ARG A 233 -25.48 -1.12 -36.60
CA ARG A 233 -26.67 -0.24 -36.73
C ARG A 233 -27.05 -0.04 -38.19
N TYR A 234 -26.09 0.15 -39.08
CA TYR A 234 -26.33 0.29 -40.51
C TYR A 234 -26.95 -1.00 -41.07
N ASP A 235 -26.36 -2.17 -40.81
CA ASP A 235 -26.87 -3.45 -41.27
C ASP A 235 -28.27 -3.75 -40.74
N GLU A 236 -28.56 -3.37 -39.49
CA GLU A 236 -29.89 -3.45 -38.90
C GLU A 236 -30.89 -2.54 -39.63
N THR A 237 -30.51 -1.31 -39.99
CA THR A 237 -31.38 -0.42 -40.77
C THR A 237 -31.61 -0.92 -42.19
N VAL A 238 -30.57 -1.47 -42.85
CA VAL A 238 -30.67 -2.08 -44.19
C VAL A 238 -31.59 -3.28 -44.14
N ARG A 239 -31.45 -4.18 -43.15
CA ARG A 239 -32.35 -5.33 -42.95
C ARG A 239 -33.80 -4.88 -42.80
N ARG A 240 -34.06 -3.82 -42.03
CA ARG A 240 -35.42 -3.26 -41.89
C ARG A 240 -35.94 -2.65 -43.19
N ASN A 241 -35.09 -1.95 -43.94
CA ASN A 241 -35.48 -1.37 -45.22
C ASN A 241 -35.87 -2.47 -46.22
N ILE A 242 -35.03 -3.49 -46.39
CA ILE A 242 -35.32 -4.64 -47.25
C ILE A 242 -36.64 -5.32 -46.86
N ALA A 243 -36.91 -5.49 -45.56
CA ALA A 243 -38.18 -6.05 -45.09
C ALA A 243 -39.37 -5.15 -45.46
N SER A 244 -39.24 -3.83 -45.35
CA SER A 244 -40.27 -2.88 -45.73
C SER A 244 -40.51 -2.81 -47.25
N GLU A 245 -39.44 -2.88 -48.05
CA GLU A 245 -39.50 -2.97 -49.51
C GLU A 245 -40.19 -4.27 -49.94
N ALA A 246 -39.89 -5.39 -49.29
CA ALA A 246 -40.56 -6.67 -49.56
C ALA A 246 -42.07 -6.60 -49.25
N LEU A 247 -42.47 -5.92 -48.17
CA LEU A 247 -43.88 -5.68 -47.86
C LEU A 247 -44.54 -4.79 -48.91
N LEU A 248 -43.88 -3.71 -49.32
CA LEU A 248 -44.36 -2.80 -50.36
C LEU A 248 -44.53 -3.52 -51.71
N CYS A 249 -43.56 -4.35 -52.11
CA CYS A 249 -43.68 -5.21 -53.28
C CYS A 249 -44.90 -6.14 -53.20
N ARG A 250 -45.18 -6.77 -52.05
CA ARG A 250 -46.39 -7.60 -51.86
C ARG A 250 -47.68 -6.81 -51.98
N VAL A 251 -47.71 -5.56 -51.50
CA VAL A 251 -48.87 -4.68 -51.65
C VAL A 251 -49.05 -4.29 -53.12
N ILE A 252 -47.96 -3.94 -53.82
CA ILE A 252 -47.99 -3.60 -55.24
C ILE A 252 -48.46 -4.80 -56.09
N THR A 253 -47.94 -6.00 -55.85
CA THR A 253 -48.40 -7.18 -56.60
C THR A 253 -49.88 -7.45 -56.32
N LYS A 254 -50.31 -7.41 -55.06
CA LYS A 254 -51.71 -7.66 -54.70
C LYS A 254 -52.67 -6.62 -55.29
N THR A 255 -52.28 -5.35 -55.30
CA THR A 255 -53.08 -4.28 -55.90
C THR A 255 -53.14 -4.40 -57.43
N ASN A 256 -52.04 -4.80 -58.06
CA ASN A 256 -52.03 -5.10 -59.49
C ASN A 256 -52.91 -6.29 -59.84
N ASP A 257 -52.90 -7.37 -59.04
CA ASP A 257 -53.78 -8.52 -59.22
C ASP A 257 -55.25 -8.10 -59.15
N LEU A 258 -55.63 -7.35 -58.12
CA LEU A 258 -57.00 -6.82 -57.97
C LEU A 258 -57.38 -5.89 -59.14
N ASN A 259 -56.47 -5.02 -59.58
CA ASN A 259 -56.70 -4.15 -60.73
C ASN A 259 -56.88 -4.95 -62.03
N ASN A 260 -56.12 -6.03 -62.21
CA ASN A 260 -56.26 -6.92 -63.35
C ASN A 260 -57.58 -7.70 -63.32
N GLU A 261 -58.03 -8.16 -62.15
CA GLU A 261 -59.37 -8.74 -61.96
C GLU A 261 -60.46 -7.75 -62.35
N VAL A 262 -60.39 -6.51 -61.87
CA VAL A 262 -61.34 -5.43 -62.22
C VAL A 262 -61.33 -5.18 -63.73
N LYS A 263 -60.16 -5.05 -64.36
CA LYS A 263 -60.04 -4.87 -65.81
C LYS A 263 -60.60 -6.07 -66.60
N SER A 264 -60.39 -7.29 -66.11
CA SER A 264 -60.95 -8.51 -66.70
C SER A 264 -62.48 -8.52 -66.63
N CYS A 265 -63.05 -8.18 -65.47
CA CYS A 265 -64.50 -7.98 -65.32
C CYS A 265 -65.04 -6.89 -66.27
N GLN A 266 -64.35 -5.75 -66.39
CA GLN A 266 -64.72 -4.69 -67.32
C GLN A 266 -64.69 -5.17 -68.78
N HIS A 267 -63.64 -5.90 -69.17
CA HIS A 267 -63.50 -6.43 -70.52
C HIS A 267 -64.58 -7.46 -70.87
N THR A 268 -64.91 -8.36 -69.93
CA THR A 268 -65.99 -9.33 -70.13
C THR A 268 -67.35 -8.66 -70.26
N ILE A 269 -67.65 -7.66 -69.44
CA ILE A 269 -68.86 -6.82 -69.56
C ILE A 269 -68.89 -6.16 -70.95
N ASP A 270 -67.80 -5.52 -71.38
CA ASP A 270 -67.75 -4.84 -72.68
C ASP A 270 -67.91 -5.82 -73.85
N THR A 271 -67.33 -7.01 -73.74
CA THR A 271 -67.45 -8.08 -74.76
C THR A 271 -68.90 -8.56 -74.87
N ILE A 272 -69.57 -8.83 -73.75
CA ILE A 272 -70.98 -9.24 -73.71
C ILE A 272 -71.86 -8.12 -74.27
N TYR A 273 -71.61 -6.87 -73.87
CA TYR A 273 -72.34 -5.70 -74.36
C TYR A 273 -72.23 -5.56 -75.89
N ARG A 274 -71.02 -5.64 -76.45
CA ARG A 274 -70.80 -5.59 -77.90
C ARG A 274 -71.50 -6.73 -78.64
N TYR A 275 -71.44 -7.95 -78.10
CA TYR A 275 -72.14 -9.09 -78.69
C TYR A 275 -73.66 -8.87 -78.75
N ILE A 276 -74.24 -8.32 -77.68
CA ILE A 276 -75.68 -8.00 -77.62
C ILE A 276 -76.04 -6.86 -78.57
N CYS A 277 -75.21 -5.81 -78.66
CA CYS A 277 -75.41 -4.69 -79.59
C CYS A 277 -75.36 -5.17 -81.04
N HIS A 278 -74.36 -5.98 -81.41
CA HIS A 278 -74.26 -6.60 -82.74
C HIS A 278 -75.50 -7.43 -83.07
N ARG A 279 -76.01 -8.22 -82.12
CA ARG A 279 -77.19 -9.07 -82.33
C ARG A 279 -78.50 -8.28 -82.41
N ARG A 280 -78.58 -7.11 -81.77
CA ARG A 280 -79.74 -6.20 -81.82
C ARG A 280 -79.67 -5.16 -82.94
N GLY A 281 -78.55 -5.09 -83.68
CA GLY A 281 -78.33 -4.08 -84.72
C GLY A 281 -78.13 -2.67 -84.18
N ILE A 282 -77.76 -2.54 -82.89
CA ILE A 282 -77.45 -1.24 -82.28
C ILE A 282 -75.96 -0.96 -82.53
N PRO A 283 -75.59 0.20 -83.10
CA PRO A 283 -74.18 0.51 -83.36
C PRO A 283 -73.38 0.53 -82.05
N PRO A 284 -72.25 -0.19 -81.95
CA PRO A 284 -71.50 -0.40 -80.71
C PRO A 284 -70.79 0.86 -80.14
N GLY A 285 -71.08 2.06 -80.65
CA GLY A 285 -70.43 3.31 -80.27
C GLY A 285 -71.23 4.21 -79.31
N SER A 286 -72.42 3.80 -78.84
CA SER A 286 -73.30 4.67 -78.05
C SER A 286 -72.79 4.97 -76.63
N LEU A 287 -71.85 4.17 -76.08
CA LEU A 287 -71.39 4.27 -74.70
C LEU A 287 -69.86 4.11 -74.60
N THR A 288 -69.21 5.05 -73.91
CA THR A 288 -67.74 5.09 -73.74
C THR A 288 -67.23 3.91 -72.90
N LEU A 289 -65.97 3.52 -73.10
CA LEU A 289 -65.30 2.45 -72.35
C LEU A 289 -65.36 2.61 -70.81
N SER A 290 -65.45 3.85 -70.31
CA SER A 290 -65.48 4.13 -68.87
C SER A 290 -66.85 3.98 -68.19
N GLN A 291 -67.95 3.90 -68.95
CA GLN A 291 -69.31 3.82 -68.38
C GLN A 291 -69.76 2.36 -68.31
N ILE A 292 -69.41 1.69 -67.21
CA ILE A 292 -69.69 0.25 -67.01
C ILE A 292 -71.15 0.02 -66.59
N GLU A 293 -71.66 0.83 -65.67
CA GLU A 293 -73.02 0.66 -65.10
C GLU A 293 -74.12 0.65 -66.18
N PRO A 294 -74.17 1.58 -67.15
CA PRO A 294 -75.23 1.57 -68.16
C PRO A 294 -75.09 0.37 -69.13
N LYS A 295 -73.86 -0.12 -69.36
CA LYS A 295 -73.63 -1.32 -70.17
C LYS A 295 -74.17 -2.56 -69.47
N VAL A 296 -73.97 -2.67 -68.16
CA VAL A 296 -74.52 -3.77 -67.34
C VAL A 296 -76.05 -3.72 -67.34
N ASP A 297 -76.66 -2.54 -67.23
CA ASP A 297 -78.12 -2.40 -67.28
C ASP A 297 -78.72 -2.83 -68.62
N VAL A 298 -78.08 -2.48 -69.73
CA VAL A 298 -78.49 -2.97 -71.06
C VAL A 298 -78.36 -4.49 -71.14
N ILE A 299 -77.23 -5.06 -70.70
CA ILE A 299 -77.04 -6.52 -70.64
C ILE A 299 -78.16 -7.16 -69.80
N LYS A 300 -78.42 -6.65 -68.60
CA LYS A 300 -79.47 -7.15 -67.69
C LYS A 300 -80.86 -7.15 -68.36
N HIS A 301 -81.29 -6.02 -68.92
CA HIS A 301 -82.59 -5.94 -69.60
C HIS A 301 -82.69 -6.84 -70.84
N THR A 302 -81.59 -7.01 -71.58
CA THR A 302 -81.58 -7.94 -72.73
C THR A 302 -81.68 -9.40 -72.30
N LEU A 303 -80.99 -9.79 -71.22
CA LEU A 303 -81.09 -11.13 -70.64
C LEU A 303 -82.48 -11.41 -70.07
N GLU A 304 -83.10 -10.44 -69.38
CA GLU A 304 -84.49 -10.53 -68.93
C GLU A 304 -85.46 -10.71 -70.12
N GLY A 305 -85.20 -10.04 -71.24
CA GLY A 305 -85.93 -10.24 -72.50
C GLY A 305 -85.76 -11.65 -73.08
N TYR A 306 -84.55 -12.19 -73.09
CA TYR A 306 -84.29 -13.58 -73.54
C TYR A 306 -84.89 -14.62 -72.59
N ALA A 307 -84.86 -14.38 -71.28
CA ALA A 307 -85.46 -15.26 -70.29
C ALA A 307 -86.98 -15.40 -70.50
N LYS A 308 -87.66 -14.34 -70.97
CA LYS A 308 -89.07 -14.37 -71.36
C LYS A 308 -89.32 -15.10 -72.69
N LEU A 309 -88.36 -15.10 -73.63
CA LEU A 309 -88.45 -15.74 -74.96
C LEU A 309 -88.04 -17.22 -74.99
N MET A 310 -87.16 -17.65 -74.08
CA MET A 310 -86.64 -19.02 -73.99
C MET A 310 -87.72 -20.11 -73.80
N PRO A 311 -88.77 -19.93 -72.97
CA PRO A 311 -89.88 -20.87 -72.87
C PRO A 311 -90.61 -21.09 -74.20
N ALA A 312 -90.73 -20.05 -75.03
CA ALA A 312 -91.38 -20.11 -76.34
C ALA A 312 -90.52 -20.81 -77.41
N MET A 313 -89.20 -20.64 -77.37
CA MET A 313 -88.27 -21.36 -78.27
C MET A 313 -88.08 -22.84 -77.89
N ARG A 314 -88.03 -23.18 -76.59
CA ARG A 314 -87.98 -24.58 -76.13
C ARG A 314 -89.23 -25.38 -76.56
N ARG A 315 -90.39 -24.73 -76.71
CA ARG A 315 -91.61 -25.35 -77.26
C ARG A 315 -91.52 -25.61 -78.78
N LYS A 316 -90.72 -24.85 -79.53
CA LYS A 316 -90.48 -25.03 -80.99
C LYS A 316 -89.36 -26.01 -81.34
N SER A 317 -88.42 -26.29 -80.43
CA SER A 317 -87.36 -27.29 -80.64
C SER A 317 -87.79 -28.72 -80.26
N LYS A 318 -88.81 -28.88 -79.40
CA LYS A 318 -89.44 -30.19 -79.13
C LYS A 318 -90.17 -30.73 -80.37
N THR A 319 -90.85 -29.89 -81.16
CA THR A 319 -91.55 -30.28 -82.40
C THR A 319 -90.66 -30.56 -83.62
N LYS A 320 -89.35 -30.24 -83.56
CA LYS A 320 -88.36 -30.62 -84.59
C LYS A 320 -87.58 -31.89 -84.26
N ARG A 321 -87.69 -32.43 -83.03
CA ARG A 321 -87.06 -33.69 -82.62
C ARG A 321 -87.88 -34.92 -83.01
N ASP A 322 -89.20 -34.78 -83.17
CA ASP A 322 -90.09 -35.88 -83.58
C ASP A 322 -90.10 -36.19 -85.10
N ARG A 323 -89.35 -35.43 -85.93
CA ARG A 323 -89.16 -35.69 -87.38
C ARG A 323 -87.76 -36.21 -87.76
N LYS A 324 -86.86 -36.47 -86.81
CA LYS A 324 -85.49 -36.94 -87.05
C LYS A 324 -85.15 -38.27 -86.35
N SER A 325 -86.16 -39.10 -86.05
CA SER A 325 -86.01 -40.42 -85.43
C SER A 325 -86.05 -41.60 -86.42
N GLN A 326 -86.08 -41.34 -87.73
CA GLN A 326 -86.01 -42.37 -88.78
C GLN A 326 -85.00 -41.97 -89.87
N THR A 327 -83.70 -41.96 -89.54
CA THR A 327 -82.60 -42.21 -90.50
C THR A 327 -81.26 -42.15 -89.76
N SER A 328 -80.67 -43.33 -89.57
CA SER A 328 -79.27 -43.59 -89.18
C SER A 328 -78.88 -43.21 -87.74
N ASN A 329 -78.61 -44.10 -86.78
CA ASN A 329 -78.35 -45.54 -86.77
C ASN A 329 -77.41 -46.07 -87.87
N ARG A 330 -76.15 -45.60 -87.86
CA ARG A 330 -74.95 -46.42 -88.13
C ARG A 330 -73.67 -45.64 -87.81
N LEU A 331 -72.72 -46.35 -87.19
CA LEU A 331 -71.37 -45.97 -86.78
C LEU A 331 -71.24 -45.15 -85.48
N SER A 332 -71.48 -45.85 -84.38
CA SER A 332 -70.59 -45.80 -83.23
C SER A 332 -69.20 -46.36 -83.57
N THR A 333 -68.23 -46.01 -82.73
CA THR A 333 -66.95 -46.70 -82.47
C THR A 333 -65.86 -46.68 -83.55
N SER A 334 -64.92 -45.74 -83.43
CA SER A 334 -63.47 -46.02 -83.36
C SER A 334 -62.69 -44.72 -83.12
N LYS A 335 -61.52 -44.85 -82.47
CA LYS A 335 -60.58 -43.79 -82.02
C LYS A 335 -60.83 -43.23 -80.61
N SER A 336 -60.94 -44.17 -79.68
CA SER A 336 -60.56 -44.04 -78.26
C SER A 336 -59.11 -44.53 -78.05
N GLU A 337 -58.17 -44.11 -78.89
CA GLU A 337 -56.75 -44.45 -78.79
C GLU A 337 -55.91 -43.30 -79.37
N ARG A 338 -55.53 -42.34 -78.51
CA ARG A 338 -54.38 -41.40 -78.64
C ARG A 338 -54.54 -40.25 -77.63
N ALA A 339 -54.46 -40.55 -76.34
CA ALA A 339 -54.20 -39.56 -75.29
C ALA A 339 -53.62 -40.22 -74.01
N SER A 340 -52.90 -41.32 -74.18
CA SER A 340 -52.22 -42.08 -73.12
C SER A 340 -50.70 -42.11 -73.28
N TYR A 341 -50.13 -41.26 -74.14
CA TYR A 341 -48.68 -41.06 -74.27
C TYR A 341 -48.36 -39.56 -74.44
N GLU A 342 -48.59 -38.77 -73.40
CA GLU A 342 -48.07 -37.38 -73.31
C GLU A 342 -48.02 -36.88 -71.85
N ARG A 343 -47.89 -37.80 -70.89
CA ARG A 343 -47.62 -37.50 -69.48
C ARG A 343 -46.36 -38.21 -69.00
N GLU A 344 -45.26 -38.12 -69.75
CA GLU A 344 -43.97 -38.66 -69.30
C GLU A 344 -42.76 -38.14 -70.09
N ALA A 345 -42.75 -36.86 -70.46
CA ALA A 345 -41.64 -36.26 -71.24
C ALA A 345 -41.24 -34.83 -70.81
N ASP A 346 -41.36 -34.47 -69.52
CA ASP A 346 -40.83 -33.20 -68.97
C ASP A 346 -40.01 -33.39 -67.68
N LYS A 347 -39.51 -34.60 -67.45
CA LYS A 347 -38.50 -34.87 -66.42
C LYS A 347 -37.33 -35.59 -67.08
N ARG A 348 -36.22 -34.86 -67.27
CA ARG A 348 -34.87 -35.25 -67.75
C ARG A 348 -34.56 -34.81 -69.19
N HIS A 349 -34.06 -33.58 -69.32
CA HIS A 349 -32.81 -33.18 -70.01
C HIS A 349 -32.89 -31.71 -70.49
N SER A 350 -32.44 -30.80 -69.63
CA SER A 350 -31.62 -29.67 -70.07
C SER A 350 -30.49 -29.50 -69.06
N SER A 351 -29.53 -30.41 -69.19
CA SER A 351 -28.18 -30.28 -68.67
C SER A 351 -27.43 -29.17 -69.42
N LEU A 352 -26.53 -28.49 -68.69
CA LEU A 352 -25.35 -27.77 -69.18
C LEU A 352 -25.58 -26.37 -69.78
N VAL A 353 -25.41 -25.34 -68.94
CA VAL A 353 -24.25 -24.42 -69.02
C VAL A 353 -23.89 -23.97 -67.59
N ASN A 354 -22.70 -24.40 -67.15
CA ASN A 354 -21.86 -23.69 -66.19
C ASN A 354 -20.47 -23.73 -66.85
N PRO A 355 -19.82 -22.58 -67.12
CA PRO A 355 -18.73 -22.18 -66.22
C PRO A 355 -18.49 -20.66 -66.12
N TYR A 356 -18.02 -20.22 -64.94
CA TYR A 356 -17.04 -19.16 -64.70
C TYR A 356 -17.18 -17.81 -65.46
N PHE A 357 -17.64 -16.78 -64.74
CA PHE A 357 -17.05 -15.43 -64.69
C PHE A 357 -17.54 -14.80 -63.37
N GLU A 358 -16.73 -14.90 -62.31
CA GLU A 358 -15.85 -13.81 -61.85
C GLU A 358 -16.64 -12.59 -61.33
N ASN A 359 -16.89 -12.56 -60.02
CA ASN A 359 -16.17 -11.65 -59.11
C ASN A 359 -16.62 -11.88 -57.67
N ASP A 360 -16.06 -12.94 -57.07
CA ASP A 360 -15.57 -12.87 -55.70
C ASP A 360 -14.45 -11.82 -55.69
N ALA A 361 -14.81 -10.58 -55.39
CA ALA A 361 -13.87 -9.51 -55.08
C ALA A 361 -14.50 -8.54 -54.08
N PHE A 362 -14.86 -9.04 -52.89
CA PHE A 362 -14.93 -8.24 -51.66
C PHE A 362 -14.72 -9.14 -50.42
N SER A 363 -13.62 -9.90 -50.46
CA SER A 363 -12.93 -10.34 -49.25
C SER A 363 -11.46 -9.94 -49.41
N GLN A 364 -10.88 -9.40 -48.33
CA GLN A 364 -9.49 -8.96 -48.18
C GLN A 364 -9.16 -7.57 -48.72
N PHE A 365 -9.62 -6.54 -48.01
CA PHE A 365 -8.73 -5.40 -47.71
C PHE A 365 -7.90 -5.81 -46.48
N THR A 366 -6.82 -6.57 -46.70
CA THR A 366 -5.69 -6.59 -45.79
C THR A 366 -4.97 -5.27 -45.97
N TYR A 367 -4.94 -4.45 -44.92
CA TYR A 367 -4.01 -3.32 -44.86
C TYR A 367 -2.58 -3.87 -44.88
N PRO A 368 -1.65 -3.23 -45.61
CA PRO A 368 -0.25 -3.59 -45.55
C PRO A 368 0.28 -3.32 -44.14
N GLU A 369 0.73 -4.39 -43.47
CA GLU A 369 1.82 -4.32 -42.53
C GLU A 369 3.01 -3.70 -43.26
N ASN A 370 3.38 -2.50 -42.84
CA ASN A 370 4.70 -1.85 -42.92
C ASN A 370 4.45 -0.35 -42.94
N TRP A 371 4.38 0.28 -41.75
CA TRP A 371 4.97 1.57 -41.35
C TRP A 371 4.80 1.70 -39.84
#